data_AF-A0A1H0WUP8-F1
#
_entry.id   AF-A0A1H0WUP8-F1
#
_cell.length_a   1.000
_cell.length_b   1.000
_cell.length_c   1.000
_cell.angle_alpha   90.00
_cell.angle_beta   90.00
_cell.angle_gamma   90.00
#
_symmetry.space_group_name_H-M   'P 1'
#
loop_
_entity.id
_entity.type
_entity.pdbx_description
1 polymer ?
#
loop_
_entity_poly.entity_id
_entity_poly.type
_entity_poly.pdbx_seq_one_letter_code
_entity_poly.pdbx_strand_id
1 'polypeptide(L)'
;MNQLKARLIYQEAMRRLQDAETLSDSALLSEQSDSSYLLRLLGFELLLKLVYELDLHEPAPNVHFYEKIFEKLSSETQTRLLTLAGGRVGPSALASKPVDVLKEWGGNFIGLRYPWERYKNMTEENYSKVGKTWAEKGAPLNEATFRYFPEELVGFVYALQIVAGELAEGSTNLDPKA
;
A
#
# COMPACT_ATOMS: atom_id res chain seq x y z
N MET A 1 0.59 -9.41 -20.60
CA MET A 1 -0.37 -8.27 -20.57
C MET A 1 -0.10 -7.33 -21.75
N ASN A 2 -1.11 -6.68 -22.35
CA ASN A 2 -0.89 -5.65 -23.38
C ASN A 2 -0.24 -4.39 -22.76
N GLN A 3 0.81 -3.87 -23.42
CA GLN A 3 1.51 -2.62 -23.07
C GLN A 3 0.58 -1.43 -22.77
N LEU A 4 -0.54 -1.30 -23.51
CA LEU A 4 -1.52 -0.24 -23.25
C LEU A 4 -2.12 -0.36 -21.84
N LYS A 5 -2.51 -1.58 -21.42
CA LYS A 5 -3.08 -1.82 -20.09
C LYS A 5 -2.04 -1.50 -19.01
N ALA A 6 -0.81 -2.01 -19.17
CA ALA A 6 0.29 -1.76 -18.25
C ALA A 6 0.52 -0.25 -18.04
N ARG A 7 0.60 0.48 -19.15
CA ARG A 7 0.79 1.95 -19.16
C ARG A 7 -0.37 2.67 -18.47
N LEU A 8 -1.62 2.27 -18.72
CA LEU A 8 -2.78 2.91 -18.11
C LEU A 8 -2.84 2.69 -16.60
N ILE A 9 -2.54 1.46 -16.13
CA ILE A 9 -2.49 1.16 -14.69
C ILE A 9 -1.38 1.97 -14.02
N TYR A 10 -0.18 2.00 -14.61
CA TYR A 10 0.95 2.76 -14.08
C TYR A 10 0.62 4.25 -14.00
N GLN A 11 0.10 4.85 -15.08
CA GLN A 11 -0.27 6.26 -15.10
C GLN A 11 -1.35 6.60 -14.05
N GLU A 12 -2.34 5.73 -13.87
CA GLU A 12 -3.34 5.93 -12.84
C GLU A 12 -2.74 5.85 -11.44
N ALA A 13 -1.86 4.87 -11.19
CA ALA A 13 -1.17 4.77 -9.91
C ALA A 13 -0.36 6.04 -9.59
N MET A 14 0.39 6.55 -10.58
CA MET A 14 1.17 7.77 -10.43
C MET A 14 0.31 9.00 -10.14
N ARG A 15 -0.87 9.11 -10.78
CA ARG A 15 -1.84 10.18 -10.45
C ARG A 15 -2.29 10.10 -9.00
N ARG A 16 -2.64 8.91 -8.49
CA ARG A 16 -3.06 8.73 -7.09
C ARG A 16 -1.97 9.08 -6.10
N LEU A 17 -0.73 8.74 -6.40
CA LEU A 17 0.43 9.10 -5.58
C LEU A 17 0.66 10.62 -5.57
N GLN A 18 0.53 11.29 -6.72
CA GLN A 18 0.63 12.74 -6.82
C GLN A 18 -0.50 13.46 -6.08
N ASP A 19 -1.74 12.96 -6.18
CA ASP A 19 -2.87 13.50 -5.42
C ASP A 19 -2.64 13.33 -3.91
N ALA A 20 -2.11 12.17 -3.48
CA ALA A 20 -1.77 11.91 -2.08
C ALA A 20 -0.71 12.88 -1.55
N GLU A 21 0.31 13.19 -2.36
CA GLU A 21 1.37 14.13 -2.02
C GLU A 21 0.82 15.56 -1.91
N THR A 22 0.01 15.99 -2.88
CA THR A 22 -0.66 17.30 -2.86
C THR A 22 -1.52 17.49 -1.60
N LEU A 23 -2.25 16.45 -1.18
CA LEU A 23 -3.05 16.50 0.06
C LEU A 23 -2.18 16.48 1.32
N SER A 24 -1.04 15.78 1.30
CA SER A 24 -0.11 15.72 2.45
C SER A 24 0.56 17.07 2.71
N ASP A 25 0.86 17.82 1.64
CA ASP A 25 1.48 19.14 1.72
C ASP A 25 0.49 20.24 2.16
N SER A 26 -0.81 19.94 2.16
CA SER A 26 -1.84 20.85 2.65
C SER A 26 -1.89 20.85 4.18
N ALA A 27 -1.36 21.90 4.79
CA ALA A 27 -1.35 22.08 6.26
C ALA A 27 -2.74 22.03 6.92
N LEU A 28 -3.82 22.30 6.17
CA LEU A 28 -5.20 22.22 6.69
C LEU A 28 -5.75 20.78 6.70
N LEU A 29 -5.28 19.92 5.80
CA LEU A 29 -5.86 18.59 5.57
C LEU A 29 -5.00 17.45 6.11
N SER A 30 -3.69 17.68 6.27
CA SER A 30 -2.73 16.65 6.69
C SER A 30 -3.00 16.09 8.09
N GLU A 31 -3.56 16.89 9.01
CA GLU A 31 -3.90 16.46 10.38
C GLU A 31 -5.36 16.04 10.56
N GLN A 32 -6.23 16.33 9.58
CA GLN A 32 -7.68 16.19 9.74
C GLN A 32 -8.28 15.01 8.97
N SER A 33 -7.51 14.37 8.10
CA SER A 33 -8.05 13.35 7.20
C SER A 33 -7.03 12.28 6.82
N ASP A 34 -7.49 11.04 6.77
CA ASP A 34 -6.75 9.90 6.23
C ASP A 34 -6.71 9.88 4.68
N SER A 35 -7.26 10.88 4.01
CA SER A 35 -7.42 10.89 2.54
C SER A 35 -6.10 10.77 1.79
N SER A 36 -5.04 11.45 2.23
CA SER A 36 -3.72 11.34 1.59
C SER A 36 -3.18 9.91 1.70
N TYR A 37 -3.29 9.31 2.88
CA TYR A 37 -2.87 7.93 3.14
C TYR A 37 -3.69 6.92 2.33
N LEU A 38 -5.01 7.10 2.24
CA LEU A 38 -5.90 6.26 1.42
C LEU A 38 -5.56 6.34 -0.07
N LEU A 39 -5.26 7.53 -0.59
CA LEU A 39 -4.82 7.69 -1.98
C LEU A 39 -3.45 7.05 -2.21
N ARG A 40 -2.55 7.12 -1.23
CA ARG A 40 -1.25 6.43 -1.30
C ARG A 40 -1.42 4.92 -1.32
N LEU A 41 -2.32 4.36 -0.50
CA LEU A 41 -2.69 2.95 -0.54
C LEU A 41 -3.30 2.54 -1.89
N LEU A 42 -4.14 3.39 -2.50
CA LEU A 42 -4.69 3.13 -3.83
C LEU A 42 -3.60 3.10 -4.91
N GLY A 43 -2.67 4.06 -4.89
CA GLY A 43 -1.51 4.07 -5.78
C GLY A 43 -0.63 2.83 -5.60
N PHE A 44 -0.38 2.45 -4.35
CA PHE A 44 0.30 1.20 -3.99
C PHE A 44 -0.43 -0.03 -4.55
N GLU A 45 -1.75 -0.15 -4.36
CA GLU A 45 -2.52 -1.31 -4.83
C GLU A 45 -2.43 -1.45 -6.36
N LEU A 46 -2.55 -0.35 -7.08
CA LEU A 46 -2.45 -0.36 -8.55
C LEU A 46 -1.05 -0.81 -9.02
N LEU A 47 0.01 -0.34 -8.37
CA LEU A 47 1.37 -0.79 -8.67
C LEU A 47 1.62 -2.25 -8.30
N LEU A 48 1.10 -2.73 -7.17
CA LEU A 48 1.21 -4.13 -6.76
C LEU A 48 0.50 -5.04 -7.76
N LYS A 49 -0.70 -4.66 -8.19
CA LYS A 49 -1.45 -5.37 -9.24
C LYS A 49 -0.73 -5.33 -10.58
N LEU A 50 -0.10 -4.21 -10.94
CA LEU A 50 0.71 -4.10 -12.15
C LEU A 50 1.88 -5.08 -12.13
N VAL A 51 2.67 -5.07 -11.06
CA VAL A 51 3.81 -5.99 -10.89
C VAL A 51 3.34 -7.45 -10.93
N TYR A 52 2.22 -7.77 -10.30
CA TYR A 52 1.61 -9.10 -10.36
C TYR A 52 1.30 -9.54 -11.79
N GLU A 53 0.63 -8.69 -12.58
CA GLU A 53 0.28 -9.06 -13.95
C GLU A 53 1.48 -9.15 -14.89
N LEU A 54 2.55 -8.39 -14.61
CA LEU A 54 3.80 -8.45 -15.36
C LEU A 54 4.63 -9.70 -14.99
N ASP A 55 4.73 -10.03 -13.72
CA ASP A 55 5.50 -11.17 -13.20
C ASP A 55 4.83 -12.50 -13.58
N LEU A 56 3.53 -12.64 -13.31
CA LEU A 56 2.81 -13.91 -13.44
C LEU A 56 2.06 -14.08 -14.77
N HIS A 57 1.96 -13.02 -15.57
CA HIS A 57 1.24 -13.02 -16.85
C HIS A 57 -0.26 -13.37 -16.74
N GLU A 58 -0.86 -13.22 -15.56
CA GLU A 58 -2.28 -13.44 -15.29
C GLU A 58 -2.96 -12.19 -14.70
N PRO A 59 -4.28 -12.04 -14.83
CA PRO A 59 -5.00 -10.90 -14.26
C PRO A 59 -4.87 -10.83 -12.75
N ALA A 60 -4.62 -9.64 -12.21
CA ALA A 60 -4.54 -9.46 -10.77
C ALA A 60 -5.93 -9.66 -10.13
N PRO A 61 -6.00 -10.26 -8.92
CA PRO A 61 -7.28 -10.52 -8.27
C PRO A 61 -7.97 -9.22 -7.83
N ASN A 62 -9.31 -9.21 -7.88
CA ASN A 62 -10.13 -8.06 -7.47
C ASN A 62 -10.43 -8.07 -5.96
N VAL A 63 -9.37 -8.09 -5.14
CA VAL A 63 -9.45 -8.10 -3.68
C VAL A 63 -8.39 -7.17 -3.09
N HIS A 64 -8.58 -6.74 -1.84
CA HIS A 64 -7.63 -5.88 -1.10
C HIS A 64 -6.73 -6.68 -0.14
N PHE A 65 -6.53 -7.97 -0.41
CA PHE A 65 -5.65 -8.86 0.36
C PHE A 65 -4.23 -8.77 -0.19
N TYR A 66 -3.55 -7.67 0.14
CA TYR A 66 -2.23 -7.34 -0.42
C TYR A 66 -1.17 -8.40 -0.13
N GLU A 67 -1.25 -9.01 1.05
CA GLU A 67 -0.37 -10.11 1.44
C GLU A 67 -0.55 -11.33 0.51
N LYS A 68 -1.78 -11.63 0.10
CA LYS A 68 -2.07 -12.75 -0.81
C LYS A 68 -1.61 -12.49 -2.23
N ILE A 69 -1.66 -11.22 -2.67
CA ILE A 69 -1.13 -10.82 -3.98
C ILE A 69 0.40 -10.93 -3.95
N PHE A 70 1.03 -10.43 -2.89
CA PHE A 70 2.48 -10.48 -2.72
C PHE A 70 3.03 -11.91 -2.62
N GLU A 71 2.41 -12.76 -1.80
CA GLU A 71 2.82 -14.17 -1.61
C GLU A 71 2.78 -15.00 -2.90
N LYS A 72 1.98 -14.58 -3.89
CA LYS A 72 1.87 -15.23 -5.19
C LYS A 72 2.93 -14.81 -6.19
N LEU A 73 3.58 -13.66 -6.01
CA LEU A 73 4.67 -13.23 -6.89
C LEU A 73 5.80 -14.26 -6.86
N SER A 74 6.61 -14.29 -7.91
CA SER A 74 7.82 -15.10 -7.94
C SER A 74 8.73 -14.75 -6.75
N SER A 75 9.44 -15.74 -6.21
CA SER A 75 10.35 -15.52 -5.08
C SER A 75 11.43 -14.48 -5.39
N GLU A 76 11.83 -14.38 -6.66
CA GLU A 76 12.75 -13.35 -7.16
C GLU A 76 12.14 -11.95 -7.03
N THR A 77 10.93 -11.75 -7.55
CA THR A 77 10.19 -10.49 -7.45
C THR A 77 9.93 -10.10 -6.00
N GLN A 78 9.51 -11.04 -5.14
CA GLN A 78 9.33 -10.78 -3.70
C GLN A 78 10.63 -10.30 -3.04
N THR A 79 11.73 -11.02 -3.28
CA THR A 79 13.05 -10.68 -2.73
C THR A 79 13.52 -9.30 -3.23
N ARG A 80 13.32 -9.02 -4.52
CA ARG A 80 13.69 -7.76 -5.15
C ARG A 80 12.94 -6.59 -4.52
N LEU A 81 11.63 -6.72 -4.35
CA LEU A 81 10.79 -5.69 -3.72
C LEU A 81 11.23 -5.40 -2.28
N LEU A 82 11.42 -6.44 -1.46
CA LEU A 82 11.84 -6.27 -0.06
C LEU A 82 13.25 -5.69 0.05
N THR A 83 14.16 -6.07 -0.84
CA THR A 83 15.53 -5.53 -0.87
C THR A 83 15.53 -4.04 -1.20
N LEU A 84 14.80 -3.62 -2.25
CA LEU A 84 14.71 -2.22 -2.64
C LEU A 84 14.02 -1.36 -1.58
N ALA A 85 12.90 -1.86 -1.02
CA ALA A 85 12.19 -1.15 0.05
C ALA A 85 13.04 -1.03 1.32
N GLY A 86 13.69 -2.13 1.73
CA GLY A 86 14.58 -2.16 2.88
C GLY A 86 15.82 -1.28 2.72
N GLY A 87 16.39 -1.20 1.51
CA GLY A 87 17.50 -0.29 1.20
C GLY A 87 17.12 1.19 1.34
N ARG A 88 15.84 1.52 1.17
CA ARG A 88 15.31 2.89 1.31
C ARG A 88 14.91 3.24 2.75
N VAL A 89 14.22 2.32 3.43
CA VAL A 89 13.61 2.58 4.75
C VAL A 89 14.53 2.17 5.91
N GLY A 90 15.47 1.25 5.67
CA GLY A 90 16.28 0.64 6.71
C GLY A 90 15.51 -0.42 7.53
N PRO A 91 16.01 -0.78 8.73
CA PRO A 91 15.35 -1.73 9.61
C PRO A 91 13.93 -1.28 9.97
N SER A 92 12.92 -2.10 9.64
CA SER A 92 11.52 -1.77 9.82
C SER A 92 10.64 -3.02 10.03
N ALA A 93 9.35 -2.81 10.31
CA ALA A 93 8.39 -3.90 10.36
C ALA A 93 8.26 -4.61 9.00
N LEU A 94 8.38 -3.87 7.90
CA LEU A 94 8.36 -4.43 6.55
C LEU A 94 9.53 -5.38 6.30
N ALA A 95 10.71 -5.07 6.83
CA ALA A 95 11.90 -5.92 6.68
C ALA A 95 11.79 -7.25 7.46
N SER A 96 11.11 -7.23 8.61
CA SER A 96 11.04 -8.39 9.52
C SER A 96 9.75 -9.19 9.40
N LYS A 97 8.64 -8.54 9.05
CA LYS A 97 7.28 -9.10 9.00
C LYS A 97 6.48 -8.50 7.82
N PRO A 98 6.95 -8.65 6.57
CA PRO A 98 6.32 -7.99 5.43
C PRO A 98 4.84 -8.38 5.24
N VAL A 99 4.51 -9.66 5.46
CA VAL A 99 3.13 -10.17 5.36
C VAL A 99 2.19 -9.48 6.34
N ASP A 100 2.64 -9.25 7.58
CA ASP A 100 1.83 -8.57 8.59
C ASP A 100 1.58 -7.10 8.21
N VAL A 101 2.61 -6.40 7.70
CA VAL A 101 2.48 -5.00 7.25
C VAL A 101 1.52 -4.89 6.05
N LEU A 102 1.64 -5.78 5.07
CA LEU A 102 0.73 -5.80 3.90
C LEU A 102 -0.72 -6.05 4.32
N LYS A 103 -0.93 -6.94 5.30
CA LYS A 103 -2.27 -7.22 5.86
C LYS A 103 -2.86 -6.00 6.57
N GLU A 104 -2.05 -5.28 7.34
CA GLU A 104 -2.45 -4.03 8.00
C GLU A 104 -2.85 -2.96 6.98
N TRP A 105 -2.08 -2.80 5.90
CA TRP A 105 -2.43 -1.89 4.80
C TRP A 105 -3.77 -2.23 4.13
N GLY A 106 -4.03 -3.53 3.88
CA GLY A 106 -5.31 -3.99 3.34
C GLY A 106 -6.48 -3.70 4.28
N GLY A 107 -6.27 -3.94 5.57
CA GLY A 107 -7.22 -3.58 6.63
C GLY A 107 -7.50 -2.08 6.69
N ASN A 108 -6.46 -1.25 6.64
CA ASN A 108 -6.57 0.20 6.66
C ASN A 108 -7.33 0.73 5.43
N PHE A 109 -7.05 0.21 4.23
CA PHE A 109 -7.72 0.63 2.99
C PHE A 109 -9.24 0.47 3.07
N ILE A 110 -9.70 -0.59 3.75
CA ILE A 110 -11.12 -0.83 3.96
C ILE A 110 -11.64 0.04 5.11
N GLY A 111 -11.01 -0.05 6.29
CA GLY A 111 -11.53 0.48 7.54
C GLY A 111 -11.49 2.01 7.65
N LEU A 112 -10.53 2.67 7.00
CA LEU A 112 -10.41 4.14 7.05
C LEU A 112 -11.44 4.84 6.14
N ARG A 113 -12.09 4.14 5.21
CA ARG A 113 -13.14 4.74 4.35
C ARG A 113 -14.41 5.04 5.14
N TYR A 114 -14.73 4.19 6.11
CA TYR A 114 -15.92 4.32 6.94
C TYR A 114 -15.59 4.07 8.43
N PRO A 115 -14.80 4.96 9.07
CA PRO A 115 -14.35 4.75 10.45
C PRO A 115 -15.53 4.55 11.43
N TRP A 116 -16.67 5.16 11.15
CA TRP A 116 -17.89 5.06 11.95
C TRP A 116 -18.45 3.63 12.02
N GLU A 117 -18.24 2.77 11.01
CA GLU A 117 -18.76 1.39 11.02
C GLU A 117 -18.19 0.57 12.19
N ARG A 118 -16.94 0.85 12.58
CA ARG A 118 -16.28 0.21 13.72
C ARG A 118 -16.87 0.64 15.06
N TYR A 119 -17.40 1.86 15.13
CA TYR A 119 -17.93 2.46 16.35
C TYR A 119 -19.46 2.51 16.38
N LYS A 120 -20.14 1.85 15.44
CA LYS A 120 -21.60 1.91 15.26
C LYS A 120 -22.44 1.53 16.49
N ASN A 121 -21.85 0.75 17.41
CA ASN A 121 -22.50 0.30 18.64
C ASN A 121 -22.01 1.06 19.89
N MET A 122 -21.14 2.07 19.73
CA MET A 122 -20.64 2.89 20.84
C MET A 122 -21.54 4.10 21.07
N THR A 123 -21.68 4.49 22.33
CA THR A 123 -22.21 5.81 22.68
C THR A 123 -21.16 6.88 22.38
N GLU A 124 -21.61 8.13 22.19
CA GLU A 124 -20.71 9.28 22.01
C GLU A 124 -19.74 9.43 23.18
N GLU A 125 -20.21 9.24 24.41
CA GLU A 125 -19.37 9.26 25.61
C GLU A 125 -18.24 8.23 25.53
N ASN A 126 -18.56 6.98 25.15
CA ASN A 126 -17.55 5.94 25.01
C ASN A 126 -16.58 6.25 23.87
N TYR A 127 -17.08 6.70 22.72
CA TYR A 127 -16.27 7.07 21.56
C TYR A 127 -15.24 8.16 21.92
N SER A 128 -15.67 9.21 22.62
CA SER A 128 -14.79 10.32 23.04
C SER A 128 -13.65 9.87 23.98
N LYS A 129 -13.82 8.76 24.70
CA LYS A 129 -12.83 8.22 25.63
C LYS A 129 -11.83 7.26 25.00
N VAL A 130 -12.08 6.72 23.80
CA VAL A 130 -11.25 5.68 23.18
C VAL A 130 -9.81 6.15 23.02
N GLY A 131 -9.61 7.28 22.32
CA GLY A 131 -8.29 7.82 22.06
C GLY A 131 -7.57 8.25 23.34
N LYS A 132 -8.28 8.88 24.27
CA LYS A 132 -7.74 9.30 25.57
C LYS A 132 -7.28 8.10 26.40
N THR A 133 -8.10 7.06 26.52
CA THR A 133 -7.77 5.84 27.28
C THR A 133 -6.55 5.13 26.68
N TRP A 134 -6.47 5.06 25.35
CA TRP A 134 -5.32 4.48 24.66
C TRP A 134 -4.04 5.30 24.91
N ALA A 135 -4.12 6.63 24.85
CA ALA A 135 -3.00 7.52 25.16
C ALA A 135 -2.56 7.42 26.64
N GLU A 136 -3.50 7.35 27.58
CA GLU A 136 -3.22 7.20 29.03
C GLU A 136 -2.52 5.87 29.35
N LYS A 137 -2.77 4.82 28.57
CA LYS A 137 -2.04 3.54 28.65
C LYS A 137 -0.65 3.58 28.00
N GLY A 138 -0.21 4.74 27.50
CA GLY A 138 1.07 4.89 26.80
C GLY A 138 1.02 4.54 25.31
N ALA A 139 -0.17 4.60 24.69
CA ALA A 139 -0.38 4.32 23.27
C ALA A 139 0.21 2.97 22.80
N PRO A 140 -0.13 1.84 23.45
CA PRO A 140 0.44 0.55 23.10
C PRO A 140 0.08 0.16 21.65
N LEU A 141 1.09 -0.16 20.85
CA LEU A 141 0.96 -0.42 19.40
C LEU A 141 0.04 -1.61 19.08
N ASN A 142 0.03 -2.64 19.94
CA ASN A 142 -0.83 -3.82 19.76
C ASN A 142 -2.31 -3.55 20.06
N GLU A 143 -2.64 -2.42 20.72
CA GLU A 143 -4.02 -1.97 20.90
C GLU A 143 -4.44 -0.92 19.85
N ALA A 144 -3.52 -0.48 18.99
CA ALA A 144 -3.84 0.50 17.96
C ALA A 144 -4.88 -0.06 16.99
N THR A 145 -5.92 0.73 16.74
CA THR A 145 -7.01 0.36 15.84
C THR A 145 -6.56 0.33 14.38
N PHE A 146 -5.68 1.25 14.01
CA PHE A 146 -5.03 1.34 12.71
C PHE A 146 -3.53 1.55 12.92
N ARG A 147 -2.72 0.83 12.15
CA ARG A 147 -1.26 0.96 12.14
C ARG A 147 -0.83 1.31 10.73
N TYR A 148 -0.26 2.50 10.56
CA TYR A 148 -0.13 3.12 9.23
C TYR A 148 1.14 2.71 8.47
N PHE A 149 2.27 2.52 9.16
CA PHE A 149 3.57 2.21 8.54
C PHE A 149 3.90 3.12 7.33
N PRO A 150 3.88 4.46 7.51
CA PRO A 150 3.94 5.40 6.39
C PRO A 150 5.28 5.36 5.64
N GLU A 151 6.39 5.18 6.35
CA GLU A 151 7.73 5.10 5.74
C GLU A 151 7.90 3.79 4.97
N GLU A 152 7.43 2.68 5.53
CA GLU A 152 7.39 1.39 4.85
C GLU A 152 6.55 1.45 3.58
N LEU A 153 5.41 2.15 3.60
CA LEU A 153 4.55 2.30 2.43
C LEU A 153 5.26 3.09 1.33
N VAL A 154 5.92 4.20 1.67
CA VAL A 154 6.75 4.97 0.72
C VAL A 154 7.88 4.11 0.15
N GLY A 155 8.57 3.37 1.01
CA GLY A 155 9.64 2.45 0.62
C GLY A 155 9.18 1.40 -0.38
N PHE A 156 8.02 0.80 -0.12
CA PHE A 156 7.49 -0.26 -0.93
C PHE A 156 6.88 0.24 -2.25
N VAL A 157 6.23 1.41 -2.26
CA VAL A 157 5.82 2.10 -3.50
C VAL A 157 7.01 2.37 -4.40
N TYR A 158 8.10 2.89 -3.84
CA TYR A 158 9.35 3.10 -4.58
C TYR A 158 9.88 1.81 -5.21
N ALA A 159 9.91 0.72 -4.43
CA ALA A 159 10.34 -0.59 -4.93
C ALA A 159 9.45 -1.09 -6.07
N LEU A 160 8.13 -0.96 -5.94
CA LEU A 160 7.17 -1.37 -6.97
C LEU A 160 7.34 -0.58 -8.28
N GLN A 161 7.62 0.72 -8.22
CA GLN A 161 7.88 1.54 -9.40
C GLN A 161 9.09 1.03 -10.20
N ILE A 162 10.18 0.70 -9.51
CA ILE A 162 11.39 0.16 -10.14
C ILE A 162 11.10 -1.21 -10.76
N VAL A 163 10.52 -2.13 -9.98
CA VAL A 163 10.26 -3.50 -10.44
C VAL A 163 9.27 -3.52 -11.60
N ALA A 164 8.25 -2.66 -11.59
CA ALA A 164 7.34 -2.53 -12.72
C ALA A 164 8.07 -2.10 -14.01
N GLY A 165 9.04 -1.19 -13.90
CA GLY A 165 9.91 -0.80 -15.03
C GLY A 165 10.77 -1.94 -15.53
N GLU A 166 11.48 -2.62 -14.61
CA GLU A 166 12.35 -3.77 -14.92
C GLU A 166 11.58 -4.89 -15.66
N LEU A 167 10.40 -5.26 -15.17
CA LEU A 167 9.57 -6.30 -15.78
C LEU A 167 8.97 -5.88 -17.13
N ALA A 168 8.61 -4.61 -17.29
CA ALA A 168 8.09 -4.10 -18.56
C ALA A 168 9.16 -4.08 -19.67
N GLU A 169 10.41 -3.74 -19.34
CA GLU A 169 11.55 -3.78 -20.27
C GLU A 169 11.98 -5.21 -20.61
N GLY A 170 11.90 -6.14 -19.65
CA GLY A 170 12.11 -7.56 -19.91
C GLY A 170 11.07 -8.14 -20.88
N SER A 171 9.83 -7.63 -20.80
CA SER A 171 8.70 -8.06 -21.65
C SER A 171 8.80 -7.58 -23.09
N THR A 172 9.45 -6.44 -23.37
CA THR A 172 9.60 -5.90 -24.75
C THR A 172 10.68 -6.61 -25.56
N ASN A 173 11.66 -7.25 -24.90
CA ASN A 173 12.75 -7.98 -25.57
C ASN A 173 12.38 -9.41 -25.99
N LEU A 174 11.20 -9.91 -25.62
CA LEU A 174 10.75 -11.28 -25.93
C LEU A 174 9.92 -11.40 -27.22
N ASP A 175 9.71 -10.32 -27.98
CA ASP A 175 8.98 -10.40 -29.24
C ASP A 175 9.70 -9.73 -30.44
N PRO A 176 10.63 -10.44 -31.11
CA PRO A 176 11.20 -9.98 -32.36
C PRO A 176 10.33 -10.30 -33.59
N LYS A 177 9.18 -11.00 -33.47
CA LYS A 177 8.37 -11.43 -34.62
C LYS A 177 6.89 -11.63 -34.27
N ALA A 178 6.10 -10.59 -34.49
CA ALA A 178 4.69 -10.70 -34.90
C ALA A 178 4.48 -9.92 -36.20
#